data_AF-A0A0G0CVS6-F1
#
_entry.id   AF-A0A0G0CVS6-F1
#
_cell.length_a   1.000
_cell.length_b   1.000
_cell.length_c   1.000
_cell.angle_alpha   90.00
_cell.angle_beta   90.00
_cell.angle_gamma   90.00
#
_symmetry.space_group_name_H-M   'P 1'
#
loop_
_entity.id
_entity.type
_entity.pdbx_description
1 polymer ?
#
loop_
_entity_poly.entity_id
_entity_poly.type
_entity_poly.pdbx_seq_one_letter_code
_entity_poly.pdbx_strand_id
1 'polypeptide(L)' 'GRLVEREKLAEKIWGAKWEDKYSDWAIDRLIYRLRNKMKKIGIDYKLLKTLKTRGIIFG' A
#
# COMPACT_ATOMS: atom_id res chain seq x y z
N GLY A 1 11.50 -10.15 -2.09
CA GLY A 1 10.41 -9.21 -1.80
C GLY A 1 10.93 -8.02 -1.03
N ARG A 2 10.55 -6.81 -1.41
CA ARG A 2 10.95 -5.56 -0.74
C ARG A 2 9.86 -5.17 0.27
N LEU A 3 10.23 -5.06 1.54
CA LEU A 3 9.34 -4.50 2.58
C LEU A 3 9.29 -2.98 2.41
N VAL A 4 8.08 -2.44 2.36
CA VAL A 4 7.80 -1.02 2.36
C VAL A 4 6.91 -0.73 3.56
N GLU A 5 7.39 0.10 4.47
CA GLU A 5 6.65 0.54 5.65
C GLU A 5 5.46 1.41 5.26
N ARG A 6 4.42 1.41 6.10
CA ARG A 6 3.16 2.13 5.83
C ARG A 6 3.39 3.64 5.72
N GLU A 7 4.19 4.21 6.61
CA GLU A 7 4.52 5.64 6.65
C GLU A 7 5.28 6.06 5.40
N LYS A 8 6.29 5.28 5.00
CA LYS A 8 7.06 5.51 3.77
C LYS A 8 6.19 5.43 2.52
N LEU A 9 5.18 4.56 2.52
CA LEU A 9 4.18 4.48 1.45
C LEU A 9 3.28 5.73 1.45
N ALA A 10 2.87 6.19 2.63
CA ALA A 10 2.02 7.37 2.79
C ALA A 10 2.74 8.64 2.35
N GLU A 11 3.98 8.84 2.79
CA GLU A 11 4.87 9.94 2.41
C GLU A 11 5.05 9.98 0.89
N LYS A 12 5.28 8.83 0.24
CA LYS A 12 5.43 8.77 -1.22
C LYS A 12 4.15 9.09 -1.99
N ILE A 13 2.98 8.87 -1.42
CA ILE A 13 1.69 9.05 -2.09
C ILE A 13 1.11 10.43 -1.85
N TRP A 14 1.16 10.91 -0.60
CA TRP A 14 0.56 12.17 -0.17
C TRP A 14 1.59 13.29 0.05
N GLY A 15 2.89 12.99 -0.10
CA GLY A 15 3.95 13.98 0.05
C GLY A 15 4.07 14.50 1.48
N ALA A 16 4.46 15.76 1.63
CA ALA A 16 4.73 16.37 2.94
C ALA A 16 3.51 16.49 3.88
N LYS A 17 2.28 16.32 3.37
CA LYS A 17 1.03 16.37 4.16
C LYS A 17 0.41 14.99 4.37
N TRP A 18 1.24 13.94 4.38
CA TRP A 18 0.75 12.59 4.55
C TRP A 18 0.14 12.38 5.94
N GLU A 19 0.71 12.97 6.99
CA GLU A 19 0.23 12.85 8.37
C GLU A 19 -1.24 13.24 8.53
N ASP A 20 -1.69 14.31 7.87
CA ASP A 20 -3.10 14.76 7.89
C ASP A 20 -4.06 13.83 7.13
N LYS A 21 -3.55 13.08 6.14
CA LYS A 21 -4.35 12.21 5.26
C LYS A 21 -4.19 10.73 5.58
N TYR A 22 -3.29 10.42 6.50
CA TYR A 22 -2.89 9.08 6.84
C TYR A 22 -3.72 8.54 7.99
N SER A 23 -4.26 7.35 7.76
CA SER A 23 -4.72 6.45 8.80
C SER A 23 -4.43 5.03 8.34
N ASP A 24 -4.38 4.09 9.28
CA ASP A 24 -4.29 2.67 8.94
C ASP A 24 -5.38 2.27 7.94
N TRP A 25 -6.60 2.81 8.11
CA TRP A 25 -7.70 2.61 7.18
C TRP A 25 -7.43 3.18 5.78
N ALA A 26 -6.81 4.35 5.67
CA ALA A 26 -6.46 4.96 4.38
C ALA A 26 -5.46 4.08 3.60
N ILE A 27 -4.47 3.50 4.28
CA ILE A 27 -3.51 2.55 3.69
C ILE A 27 -4.19 1.26 3.26
N ASP A 28 -5.04 0.68 4.12
CA ASP A 28 -5.77 -0.54 3.77
C ASP A 28 -6.68 -0.30 2.55
N ARG A 29 -7.33 0.86 2.47
CA ARG A 29 -8.17 1.25 1.32
C ARG A 29 -7.35 1.44 0.05
N LEU A 30 -6.17 2.05 0.15
CA LEU A 30 -5.24 2.21 -0.96
C LEU A 30 -4.76 0.84 -1.48
N ILE A 31 -4.32 -0.06 -0.59
CA ILE A 31 -3.89 -1.41 -0.94
C ILE A 31 -5.01 -2.16 -1.66
N TYR A 32 -6.24 -2.07 -1.14
CA TYR A 32 -7.41 -2.68 -1.74
C TYR A 32 -7.66 -2.17 -3.17
N ARG A 33 -7.62 -0.84 -3.37
CA ARG A 33 -7.76 -0.24 -4.70
C ARG A 33 -6.64 -0.66 -5.65
N LEU A 34 -5.41 -0.72 -5.16
CA LEU A 34 -4.25 -1.15 -5.94
C LEU A 34 -4.38 -2.61 -6.39
N ARG A 35 -4.75 -3.51 -5.48
CA ARG A 35 -5.02 -4.92 -5.81
C ARG A 35 -6.11 -5.07 -6.88
N ASN A 36 -7.19 -4.30 -6.77
CA ASN A 36 -8.26 -4.32 -7.77
C ASN A 36 -7.78 -3.79 -9.13
N LYS A 37 -6.94 -2.75 -9.15
CA LYS A 37 -6.32 -2.26 -10.39
C LYS A 37 -5.40 -3.32 -11.00
N MET A 38 -4.54 -3.97 -10.20
CA MET A 38 -3.65 -5.04 -10.63
C MET A 38 -4.42 -6.20 -11.27
N LYS A 39 -5.51 -6.64 -10.63
CA LYS A 39 -6.42 -7.66 -11.19
C LYS A 39 -6.98 -7.24 -12.54
N LYS A 40 -7.39 -5.98 -12.71
CA LYS A 40 -7.94 -5.46 -13.97
C LYS A 40 -6.92 -5.45 -15.11
N ILE A 41 -5.64 -5.26 -14.82
CA ILE A 41 -4.56 -5.23 -15.81
C ILE A 41 -3.86 -6.59 -15.97
N GLY A 42 -4.40 -7.66 -15.39
CA GLY A 42 -3.86 -9.02 -15.52
C GLY A 42 -2.61 -9.31 -14.67
N ILE A 43 -2.28 -8.44 -13.71
CA ILE A 43 -1.16 -8.65 -12.79
C ILE A 43 -1.63 -9.44 -11.57
N ASP A 44 -0.85 -10.45 -11.17
CA ASP A 44 -1.13 -11.23 -9.96
C ASP A 44 -1.03 -10.34 -8.71
N TYR A 45 -2.17 -10.13 -8.06
CA TYR A 45 -2.27 -9.36 -6.82
C TYR A 45 -1.55 -10.04 -5.64
N LYS A 46 -1.19 -11.32 -5.74
CA LYS A 46 -0.40 -12.05 -4.74
C LYS A 46 1.03 -11.53 -4.60
N LEU A 47 1.53 -10.79 -5.59
CA LEU A 47 2.79 -10.05 -5.51
C LEU A 47 2.76 -8.96 -4.43
N LEU A 48 1.57 -8.54 -3.99
CA LEU A 48 1.37 -7.47 -3.01
C LEU A 48 0.81 -8.03 -1.70
N LYS A 49 1.72 -8.46 -0.81
CA LYS A 49 1.38 -9.08 0.49
C LYS A 49 1.34 -8.03 1.59
N THR A 50 0.28 -8.04 2.38
CA THR A 50 0.18 -7.15 3.55
C THR A 50 0.86 -7.82 4.73
N LEU A 51 1.85 -7.17 5.34
CA LEU A 51 2.42 -7.57 6.60
C LEU A 51 1.70 -6.78 7.70
N LYS A 52 0.78 -7.44 8.40
CA LYS A 52 -0.03 -6.83 9.46
C LYS A 52 0.90 -6.09 10.43
N THR A 53 0.55 -4.86 10.79
CA THR A 53 1.30 -3.96 11.70
C THR A 53 2.67 -3.44 11.24
N ARG A 54 3.20 -3.86 10.08
CA ARG A 54 4.53 -3.43 9.61
C ARG A 54 4.55 -2.75 8.25
N GLY A 55 3.76 -3.21 7.28
CA GLY A 55 3.84 -2.66 5.93
C GLY A 55 3.35 -3.59 4.83
N ILE A 56 3.91 -3.41 3.64
CA ILE A 56 3.59 -4.17 2.44
C ILE A 56 4.86 -4.78 1.89
N ILE A 57 4.80 -6.04 1.50
CA ILE A 57 5.87 -6.71 0.76
C ILE A 57 5.46 -6.78 -0.70
N PHE A 58 6.33 -6.28 -1.57
CA PHE A 58 6.22 -6.45 -3.02
C PHE A 58 7.26 -7.44 -3.53
N GLY A 59 6.83 -8.48 -4.24
CA GLY A 59 7.69 -9.43 -4.95
C GLY A 59 7.18 -10.86 -4.99
#